data_AF-A0A8R1IW89-F1
#
_entry.id   AF-A0A8R1IW89-F1
#
_cell.length_a   1.000
_cell.length_b   1.000
_cell.length_c   1.000
_cell.angle_alpha   90.00
_cell.angle_beta   90.00
_cell.angle_gamma   90.00
#
_symmetry.space_group_name_H-M   'P 1'
#
loop_
_entity.id
_entity.type
_entity.pdbx_description
1 polymer ?
#
loop_
_entity_poly.entity_id
_entity_poly.type
_entity_poly.pdbx_seq_one_letter_code
_entity_poly.pdbx_strand_id
1 'polypeptide(L)'
;MTDEIEIFLSKLVLHGESVLAEIFRLSSFVPKEFRDPAKSGAKFRSLVQLDFKYLAKSEQIEKELEKDLRLQNHFYSTFSPVLIAFEQLFSSISEFVQTFTAYAQETAKLMNRMDVDRTAELE
;
A
#
# COMPACT_ATOMS: atom_id res chain seq x y z
N MET A 1 9.17 11.77 27.83
CA MET A 1 7.99 12.17 27.05
C MET A 1 8.39 12.93 25.78
N THR A 2 9.17 14.01 25.84
CA THR A 2 9.66 14.72 24.64
C THR A 2 10.58 13.85 23.76
N ASP A 3 11.56 13.19 24.37
CA ASP A 3 12.53 12.33 23.66
C ASP A 3 11.86 11.12 22.96
N GLU A 4 10.82 10.54 23.56
CA GLU A 4 10.08 9.40 22.98
C GLU A 4 9.31 9.81 21.72
N ILE A 5 8.72 11.02 21.74
CA ILE A 5 8.01 11.58 20.58
C ILE A 5 9.01 11.92 19.46
N GLU A 6 10.16 12.52 19.80
CA GLU A 6 11.21 12.81 18.82
C GLU A 6 11.76 11.53 18.17
N ILE A 7 12.00 10.48 18.95
CA ILE A 7 12.41 9.17 18.44
C ILE A 7 11.33 8.57 17.54
N PHE A 8 10.06 8.65 17.94
CA PHE A 8 8.95 8.16 17.12
C PHE A 8 8.86 8.90 15.79
N LEU A 9 8.86 10.23 15.80
CA LEU A 9 8.78 11.07 14.60
C LEU A 9 9.98 10.82 13.68
N SER A 10 11.18 10.68 14.23
CA SER A 10 12.38 10.34 13.46
C SER A 10 12.25 8.97 12.77
N LYS A 11 11.73 7.96 13.47
CA LYS A 11 11.45 6.64 12.88
C LYS A 11 10.41 6.72 11.78
N LEU A 12 9.37 7.53 11.98
CA LEU A 12 8.31 7.72 10.99
C LEU A 12 8.86 8.38 9.72
N VAL A 13 9.69 9.42 9.85
CA VAL A 13 10.37 10.05 8.70
C VAL A 13 11.21 9.03 7.94
N LEU A 14 12.06 8.27 8.64
CA LEU A 14 12.90 7.23 8.03
C LEU A 14 12.06 6.15 7.31
N HIS A 15 10.92 5.75 7.89
CA HIS A 15 10.01 4.81 7.24
C HIS A 15 9.41 5.41 5.96
N GLY A 16 8.98 6.68 6.00
CA GLY A 16 8.47 7.40 4.83
C GLY A 16 9.52 7.52 3.72
N GLU A 17 10.77 7.85 4.06
CA GLU A 17 11.89 7.90 3.10
C GLU A 17 12.15 6.54 2.46
N SER A 18 12.13 5.46 3.26
CA SER A 18 12.28 4.08 2.78
C SER A 18 11.16 3.71 1.79
N VAL A 19 9.90 4.05 2.11
CA VAL A 19 8.75 3.85 1.22
C VAL A 19 8.94 4.59 -0.10
N LEU A 20 9.36 5.87 -0.06
CA LEU A 20 9.58 6.66 -1.27
C LEU A 20 10.71 6.08 -2.13
N ALA A 21 11.84 5.71 -1.51
CA ALA A 21 12.95 5.08 -2.20
C ALA A 21 12.52 3.79 -2.90
N GLU A 22 11.70 2.97 -2.23
CA GLU A 22 11.20 1.73 -2.76
C GLU A 22 10.19 1.93 -3.91
N ILE A 23 9.33 2.96 -3.84
CA ILE A 23 8.46 3.38 -4.96
C ILE A 23 9.32 3.71 -6.19
N PHE A 24 10.36 4.54 -6.02
CA PHE A 24 11.23 4.91 -7.13
C PHE A 24 11.95 3.70 -7.70
N ARG A 25 12.48 2.83 -6.84
CA ARG A 25 13.13 1.58 -7.24
C ARG A 25 12.18 0.71 -8.07
N LEU A 26 11.01 0.37 -7.52
CA LEU A 26 10.06 -0.55 -8.14
C LEU A 26 9.36 0.02 -9.39
N SER A 27 9.19 1.34 -9.49
CA SER A 27 8.63 1.96 -10.70
C SER A 27 9.40 1.60 -11.97
N SER A 28 10.72 1.43 -11.85
CA SER A 28 11.61 1.03 -12.94
C SER A 28 11.44 -0.45 -13.33
N PHE A 29 10.98 -1.30 -12.41
CA PHE A 29 10.80 -2.74 -12.58
C PHE A 29 9.39 -3.16 -13.00
N VAL A 30 8.46 -2.21 -13.20
CA VAL A 30 7.12 -2.54 -13.69
C VAL A 30 7.22 -3.21 -15.08
N PRO A 31 6.82 -4.48 -15.24
CA PRO A 31 6.95 -5.16 -16.52
C PRO A 31 6.06 -4.52 -17.60
N LYS A 32 6.49 -4.63 -18.86
CA LYS A 32 5.77 -4.04 -20.02
C LYS A 32 4.32 -4.53 -20.11
N GLU A 33 4.06 -5.76 -19.66
CA GLU A 33 2.74 -6.37 -19.61
C GLU A 33 1.75 -5.56 -18.77
N PHE A 34 2.23 -4.96 -17.68
CA PHE A 34 1.44 -4.11 -16.78
C PHE A 34 1.36 -2.66 -17.25
N ARG A 35 2.36 -2.16 -17.98
CA ARG A 35 2.39 -0.79 -18.50
C ARG A 35 1.46 -0.59 -19.70
N ASP A 36 1.43 -1.55 -20.62
CA ASP A 36 0.57 -1.51 -21.81
C ASP A 36 -0.02 -2.90 -22.10
N PRO A 37 -1.06 -3.31 -21.35
CA PRO A 37 -1.68 -4.64 -21.49
C PRO A 37 -2.30 -4.87 -22.88
N ALA A 38 -2.56 -3.81 -23.65
CA ALA A 38 -3.11 -3.88 -24.99
C ALA A 38 -2.04 -4.22 -26.05
N LYS A 39 -0.78 -3.83 -25.84
CA LYS A 39 0.33 -4.03 -26.80
C LYS A 39 1.31 -5.13 -26.44
N SER A 40 1.41 -5.55 -25.18
CA SER A 40 2.41 -6.50 -24.68
C SER A 40 2.19 -7.97 -25.07
N GLY A 41 1.20 -8.26 -25.91
CA GLY A 41 0.80 -9.61 -26.28
C GLY A 41 -0.36 -10.10 -25.41
N ALA A 42 -1.41 -10.61 -26.06
CA ALA A 42 -2.68 -10.99 -25.44
C ALA A 42 -2.60 -12.05 -24.33
N LYS A 43 -1.42 -12.66 -24.12
CA LYS A 43 -1.21 -13.84 -23.28
C LYS A 43 -1.70 -13.64 -21.84
N PHE A 44 -1.32 -12.54 -21.18
CA PHE A 44 -1.70 -12.29 -19.78
C PHE A 44 -2.75 -11.18 -19.62
N ARG A 45 -3.34 -10.71 -20.71
CA ARG A 45 -4.21 -9.53 -20.69
C ARG A 45 -5.41 -9.69 -19.76
N SER A 46 -6.04 -10.86 -19.74
CA SER A 46 -7.16 -11.18 -18.85
C SER A 46 -6.78 -11.15 -17.36
N LEU A 47 -5.51 -11.43 -17.04
CA LEU A 47 -4.98 -11.43 -15.67
C LEU A 47 -4.49 -10.05 -15.24
N VAL A 48 -3.89 -9.30 -16.15
CA VAL A 48 -3.29 -7.98 -15.87
C VAL A 48 -4.32 -6.86 -15.82
N GLN A 49 -5.43 -6.96 -16.55
CA GLN A 49 -6.48 -5.93 -16.59
C GLN A 49 -7.43 -5.95 -15.40
N LEU A 50 -7.03 -6.59 -14.28
CA LEU A 50 -7.76 -6.52 -13.03
C LEU A 50 -7.53 -5.15 -12.39
N ASP A 51 -8.45 -4.23 -12.70
CA ASP A 51 -8.58 -2.95 -12.01
C ASP A 51 -9.40 -3.12 -10.70
N PHE A 52 -9.78 -2.01 -10.07
CA PHE A 52 -10.61 -2.05 -8.86
C PHE A 52 -11.98 -2.73 -9.05
N LYS A 53 -12.41 -3.04 -10.28
CA LYS A 53 -13.62 -3.86 -10.51
C LYS A 53 -13.45 -5.28 -9.97
N TYR A 54 -12.21 -5.76 -9.76
CA TYR A 54 -11.97 -7.02 -9.05
C TYR A 54 -12.66 -7.03 -7.69
N LEU A 55 -12.56 -5.93 -6.93
CA LEU A 55 -13.17 -5.83 -5.60
C LEU A 55 -14.71 -5.92 -5.65
N ALA A 56 -15.32 -5.50 -6.75
CA ALA A 56 -16.77 -5.55 -6.94
C ALA A 56 -17.28 -6.85 -7.57
N LYS A 57 -16.41 -7.63 -8.23
CA LYS A 57 -16.78 -8.82 -9.02
C LYS A 57 -15.84 -10.00 -8.80
N SER A 58 -15.25 -10.10 -7.60
CA SER A 58 -14.20 -11.07 -7.29
C SER A 58 -14.63 -12.49 -7.64
N GLU A 59 -15.80 -12.94 -7.18
CA GLU A 59 -16.27 -14.31 -7.42
C GLU A 59 -16.43 -14.65 -8.92
N GLN A 60 -16.94 -13.72 -9.73
CA GLN A 60 -17.07 -13.93 -11.17
C GLN A 60 -15.70 -14.02 -11.83
N ILE A 61 -14.79 -13.12 -11.45
CA ILE A 61 -13.45 -13.05 -12.00
C ILE A 61 -12.66 -14.30 -11.61
N GLU A 62 -12.67 -14.72 -10.36
CA GLU A 62 -12.01 -15.96 -9.90
C GLU A 62 -12.48 -17.18 -10.73
N LYS A 63 -13.79 -17.33 -10.95
CA LYS A 63 -14.35 -18.38 -11.83
C LYS A 63 -13.88 -18.28 -13.28
N GLU A 64 -13.62 -17.08 -13.79
CA GLU A 64 -13.07 -16.88 -15.13
C GLU A 64 -11.58 -17.22 -15.17
N LEU A 65 -10.82 -16.86 -14.13
CA LEU A 65 -9.41 -17.20 -14.01
C LEU A 65 -9.22 -18.71 -13.89
N GLU A 66 -10.06 -19.42 -13.12
CA GLU A 66 -10.00 -20.88 -12.92
C GLU A 66 -10.12 -21.68 -14.23
N LYS A 67 -10.69 -21.09 -15.29
CA LYS A 67 -10.82 -21.76 -16.60
C LYS A 67 -9.47 -22.00 -17.29
N ASP A 68 -8.42 -21.27 -16.91
CA ASP A 68 -7.07 -21.44 -17.48
C ASP A 68 -5.98 -21.43 -16.39
N LEU A 69 -5.99 -22.48 -15.56
CA LEU A 69 -5.00 -22.69 -14.49
C LEU A 69 -3.56 -22.75 -15.01
N ARG A 70 -3.34 -23.23 -16.24
CA ARG A 70 -1.99 -23.29 -16.83
C ARG A 70 -1.45 -21.89 -17.09
N LEU A 71 -2.28 -21.02 -17.63
CA LEU A 71 -1.92 -19.63 -17.86
C LEU A 71 -1.68 -18.88 -16.54
N GLN A 72 -2.52 -19.11 -15.52
CA GLN A 72 -2.30 -18.57 -14.18
C GLN A 72 -0.96 -19.01 -13.58
N ASN A 73 -0.69 -20.30 -13.56
CA ASN A 73 0.56 -20.82 -13.00
C ASN A 73 1.79 -20.24 -13.72
N HIS A 74 1.69 -20.06 -15.04
CA HIS A 74 2.74 -19.43 -15.82
C HIS A 74 2.86 -17.92 -15.54
N PHE A 75 1.74 -17.22 -15.32
CA PHE A 75 1.75 -15.81 -14.92
C PHE A 75 2.44 -15.63 -13.57
N TYR A 76 2.01 -16.38 -12.55
CA TYR A 76 2.61 -16.29 -11.22
C TYR A 76 4.07 -16.73 -11.22
N SER A 77 4.46 -17.78 -11.94
CA SER A 77 5.88 -18.15 -12.02
C SER A 77 6.73 -17.09 -12.72
N THR A 78 6.16 -16.34 -13.66
CA THR A 78 6.87 -15.28 -14.39
C THR A 78 7.00 -14.01 -13.56
N PHE A 79 5.93 -13.60 -12.87
CA PHE A 79 5.87 -12.29 -12.21
C PHE A 79 5.90 -12.34 -10.68
N SER A 80 5.96 -13.53 -10.06
CA SER A 80 5.99 -13.68 -8.60
C SER A 80 7.02 -12.77 -7.91
N PRO A 81 8.29 -12.66 -8.37
CA PRO A 81 9.25 -11.77 -7.72
C PRO A 81 8.83 -10.30 -7.69
N VAL A 82 8.24 -9.80 -8.79
CA VAL A 82 7.79 -8.41 -8.86
C VAL A 82 6.50 -8.21 -8.08
N LEU A 83 5.55 -9.15 -8.13
CA LEU A 83 4.30 -9.10 -7.38
C LEU A 83 4.57 -9.08 -5.87
N ILE A 84 5.47 -9.95 -5.37
CA ILE A 84 5.87 -9.99 -3.96
C ILE A 84 6.51 -8.67 -3.54
N ALA A 85 7.40 -8.09 -4.37
CA ALA A 85 8.03 -6.82 -4.04
C ALA A 85 7.00 -5.66 -3.94
N PHE A 86 6.03 -5.61 -4.86
CA PHE A 86 4.95 -4.63 -4.79
C PHE A 86 4.00 -4.88 -3.60
N GLU A 87 3.69 -6.13 -3.27
CA GLU A 87 2.91 -6.49 -2.08
C GLU A 87 3.59 -5.97 -0.80
N GLN A 88 4.91 -6.18 -0.67
CA GLN A 88 5.70 -5.67 0.45
C GLN A 88 5.69 -4.15 0.51
N LEU A 89 5.84 -3.47 -0.63
CA LEU A 89 5.73 -2.02 -0.70
C LEU A 89 4.36 -1.51 -0.25
N PHE A 90 3.27 -2.08 -0.76
CA PHE A 90 1.92 -1.65 -0.38
C PHE A 90 1.61 -1.95 1.09
N SER A 91 2.12 -3.05 1.62
CA SER A 91 2.02 -3.38 3.05
C SER A 91 2.74 -2.34 3.91
N SER A 92 3.96 -1.96 3.52
CA SER A 92 4.76 -0.93 4.20
C SER A 92 4.08 0.45 4.13
N ILE A 93 3.48 0.81 2.99
CA ILE A 93 2.67 2.04 2.86
C ILE A 93 1.47 2.01 3.81
N SER A 94 0.75 0.89 3.86
CA SER A 94 -0.40 0.74 4.76
C SER A 94 0.01 0.89 6.22
N GLU A 95 1.11 0.23 6.64
CA GLU A 95 1.65 0.34 7.99
C GLU A 95 2.06 1.78 8.33
N PHE A 96 2.74 2.46 7.42
CA PHE A 96 3.11 3.88 7.57
C PHE A 96 1.88 4.76 7.79
N VAL A 97 0.86 4.63 6.94
CA VAL A 97 -0.36 5.44 7.01
C VAL A 97 -1.12 5.17 8.32
N GLN A 98 -1.25 3.91 8.72
CA GLN A 98 -1.92 3.55 9.98
C GLN A 98 -1.18 4.13 11.19
N THR A 99 0.15 3.98 11.22
CA THR A 99 1.00 4.50 12.29
C THR A 99 0.90 6.02 12.39
N PHE A 100 0.99 6.73 11.27
CA PHE A 100 0.86 8.18 11.23
C PHE A 100 -0.55 8.64 11.64
N THR A 101 -1.59 7.95 11.17
CA THR A 101 -2.98 8.28 11.52
C THR A 101 -3.23 8.11 13.02
N ALA A 102 -2.75 7.01 13.61
CA ALA A 102 -2.87 6.78 15.06
C ALA A 102 -2.20 7.89 15.85
N TYR A 103 -0.97 8.27 15.48
CA TYR A 103 -0.26 9.38 16.12
C TYR A 103 -0.99 10.72 16.00
N ALA A 104 -1.50 11.05 14.80
CA ALA A 104 -2.23 12.29 14.57
C ALA A 104 -3.52 12.37 15.41
N GLN A 105 -4.25 11.25 15.52
CA GLN A 105 -5.45 11.16 16.34
C GLN A 105 -5.15 11.28 17.84
N GLU A 106 -4.07 10.67 18.33
CA GLU A 106 -3.65 10.79 19.72
C GLU A 106 -3.23 12.21 20.06
N THR A 107 -2.43 12.83 19.19
CA THR A 107 -1.99 14.22 19.34
C THR A 107 -3.19 15.18 19.37
N ALA A 108 -4.14 15.02 18.46
CA ALA A 108 -5.36 15.85 18.43
C ALA A 108 -6.20 15.70 19.73
N LYS A 109 -6.28 14.49 20.28
CA LYS A 109 -6.97 14.25 21.57
C LYS A 109 -6.25 14.94 22.73
N LEU A 110 -4.92 14.92 22.76
CA LEU A 110 -4.13 15.58 23.80
C LEU A 110 -4.31 17.10 23.76
N MET A 111 -4.25 17.70 22.57
CA MET A 111 -4.47 19.15 22.40
C MET A 111 -5.86 19.57 22.87
N ASN A 112 -6.91 18.83 22.47
CA ASN A 112 -8.27 19.12 22.90
C ASN A 112 -8.46 19.00 24.43
N ARG A 113 -7.79 18.05 25.10
CA ARG A 113 -7.83 17.94 26.57
C ARG A 113 -7.18 19.13 27.26
N MET A 114 -6.03 19.57 26.77
CA MET A 114 -5.32 20.73 27.33
C MET A 114 -6.13 22.03 27.21
N ASP A 115 -6.88 22.22 26.12
CA ASP A 115 -7.75 23.39 25.96
C ASP A 115 -8.97 23.36 26.91
N VAL A 116 -9.52 22.18 27.20
CA VAL A 116 -10.60 22.00 28.19
C VAL A 116 -10.09 22.28 29.61
N ASP A 117 -8.92 21.76 30.00
CA ASP A 117 -8.36 22.03 31.33
C ASP A 117 -8.04 23.52 31.52
N ARG A 118 -7.51 24.19 30.48
CA ARG A 118 -7.26 25.63 30.49
C ARG A 118 -8.52 26.49 30.63
N THR A 119 -9.64 26.03 30.10
CA THR A 119 -10.91 26.76 30.21
C THR A 119 -11.57 26.53 31.57
N ALA A 120 -11.40 25.35 32.17
CA ALA A 120 -11.86 25.05 33.53
C ALA A 120 -11.07 25.82 34.62
N GLU A 121 -9.79 26.15 34.40
CA GLU A 121 -8.98 26.96 35.33
C GLU A 121 -9.31 28.46 35.31
N LEU A 122 -10.16 28.91 34.37
CA LEU A 122 -10.56 30.32 34.21
C LEU A 122 -11.96 30.63 34.81
N GLU A 123 -12.66 29.63 35.34
CA GLU A 123 -13.93 29.75 36.07
C GLU A 123 -13.72 29.72 37.60
#